data_AF-D9PGL7-F1
#
_entry.id   AF-D9PGL7-F1
#
_cell.length_a   1.000
_cell.length_b   1.000
_cell.length_c   1.000
_cell.angle_alpha   90.00
_cell.angle_beta   90.00
_cell.angle_gamma   90.00
#
_symmetry.space_group_name_H-M   'P 1'
#
loop_
_entity.id
_entity.type
_entity.pdbx_description
1 polymer ?
#
loop_
_entity_poly.entity_id
_entity_poly.type
_entity_poly.pdbx_seq_one_letter_code
_entity_poly.pdbx_strand_id
1 'polypeptide(L)'
;AFLTDVDLWNRGQEGGAAFGERLAATIHIASLVDEVGQGIVSRSYPADTSRRALLAGRRWAAVGDSAITWDPLSSQGIVSGVLMGARVASAIVESLGSGSSDALLTWEDDYRLLLDEHTGLRAHYATAEQRWPESPFWRRRSVSDARLA
;
A
#
# COMPACT_ATOMS: atom_id res chain seq x y z
N ALA A 1 -9.45 2.68 -14.84
CA ALA A 1 -8.27 3.18 -14.10
C ALA A 1 -7.75 2.02 -13.27
N PHE A 2 -6.46 1.68 -13.35
CA PHE A 2 -5.91 0.53 -12.60
C PHE A 2 -5.77 0.79 -11.10
N LEU A 3 -5.91 2.05 -10.68
CA LEU A 3 -6.04 2.50 -9.30
C LEU A 3 -7.02 3.68 -9.29
N THR A 4 -8.01 3.67 -8.40
CA THR A 4 -8.97 4.76 -8.22
C THR A 4 -9.59 4.74 -6.82
N ASP A 5 -10.31 5.80 -6.45
CA ASP A 5 -11.08 5.80 -5.20
C ASP A 5 -12.30 4.88 -5.32
N VAL A 6 -12.71 4.29 -4.20
CA VAL A 6 -13.83 3.33 -4.15
C VAL A 6 -15.15 3.91 -4.65
N ASP A 7 -15.38 5.21 -4.44
CA ASP A 7 -16.58 5.92 -4.90
C ASP A 7 -16.51 6.32 -6.38
N LEU A 8 -15.30 6.45 -6.93
CA LEU A 8 -15.09 6.66 -8.36
C LEU A 8 -15.11 5.33 -9.15
N TRP A 9 -15.01 4.19 -8.46
CA TRP A 9 -15.04 2.87 -9.08
C TRP A 9 -16.46 2.47 -9.50
N ASN A 10 -16.73 2.51 -10.81
CA ASN A 10 -17.98 2.02 -11.37
C ASN A 10 -17.85 0.53 -11.74
N ARG A 11 -18.45 -0.36 -10.93
CA ARG A 11 -18.42 -1.82 -11.11
C ARG A 11 -18.91 -2.30 -12.49
N GLY A 12 -19.61 -1.46 -13.27
CA GLY A 12 -20.15 -1.81 -14.58
C GLY A 12 -19.34 -1.34 -15.81
N GLN A 13 -18.37 -0.43 -15.67
CA GLN A 13 -17.69 0.19 -16.83
C GLN A 13 -16.31 -0.42 -17.16
N GLU A 14 -15.71 -1.21 -16.27
CA GLU A 14 -14.39 -1.83 -16.50
C GLU A 14 -14.43 -3.35 -16.25
N GLY A 15 -15.33 -4.03 -16.98
CA GLY A 15 -15.38 -5.50 -17.02
C GLY A 15 -14.14 -6.13 -17.66
N GLY A 16 -13.96 -7.44 -17.49
CA GLY A 16 -12.79 -8.20 -18.00
C GLY A 16 -12.46 -7.97 -19.48
N ALA A 17 -13.46 -7.66 -20.32
CA ALA A 17 -13.25 -7.30 -21.73
C ALA A 17 -12.41 -6.01 -21.90
N ALA A 18 -12.70 -4.95 -21.14
CA ALA A 18 -11.94 -3.70 -21.19
C ALA A 18 -10.51 -3.84 -20.66
N PHE A 19 -10.29 -4.77 -19.73
CA PHE A 19 -8.95 -5.14 -19.27
C PHE A 19 -8.15 -5.87 -20.37
N GLY A 20 -8.77 -6.84 -21.03
CA GLY A 20 -8.17 -7.59 -22.14
C GLY A 20 -7.77 -6.69 -23.31
N GLU A 21 -8.64 -5.74 -23.71
CA GLU A 21 -8.31 -4.76 -24.75
C GLU A 21 -7.10 -3.89 -24.38
N ARG A 22 -7.03 -3.40 -23.14
CA ARG A 22 -5.89 -2.61 -22.66
C ARG A 22 -4.61 -3.44 -22.56
N LEU A 23 -4.71 -4.71 -22.16
CA LEU A 23 -3.59 -5.64 -22.09
C LEU A 23 -3.00 -5.90 -23.49
N ALA A 24 -3.86 -6.15 -24.47
CA ALA A 24 -3.48 -6.34 -25.87
C ALA A 24 -2.85 -5.08 -26.50
N ALA A 25 -3.22 -3.90 -26.03
CA ALA A 25 -2.64 -2.64 -26.48
C ALA A 25 -1.25 -2.31 -25.86
N THR A 26 -0.74 -3.14 -24.95
CA THR A 26 0.60 -2.91 -24.36
C THR A 26 1.71 -3.31 -25.31
N ILE A 27 2.84 -2.59 -25.26
CA ILE A 27 3.96 -2.79 -26.19
C ILE A 27 4.79 -4.04 -25.83
N HIS A 28 5.07 -4.23 -24.53
CA HIS A 28 5.97 -5.29 -24.06
C HIS A 28 5.27 -6.45 -23.34
N ILE A 29 4.05 -6.22 -22.83
CA ILE A 29 3.33 -7.24 -22.06
C ILE A 29 2.45 -8.10 -22.97
N ALA A 30 1.87 -7.53 -24.03
CA ALA A 30 0.97 -8.26 -24.93
C ALA A 30 1.60 -9.53 -25.53
N SER A 31 2.90 -9.50 -25.85
CA SER A 31 3.60 -10.68 -26.39
C SER A 31 3.91 -11.76 -25.35
N LEU A 32 3.79 -11.45 -24.05
CA LEU A 32 4.01 -12.39 -22.95
C LEU A 32 2.71 -13.06 -22.49
N VAL A 33 1.58 -12.66 -23.08
CA VAL A 33 0.24 -13.11 -22.69
C VAL A 33 -0.25 -14.09 -23.74
N ASP A 34 -0.19 -15.38 -23.44
CA ASP A 34 -0.69 -16.45 -24.31
C ASP A 34 -2.24 -16.51 -24.32
N GLU A 35 -2.83 -17.48 -25.04
CA GLU A 35 -4.29 -17.72 -25.09
C GLU A 35 -4.94 -17.82 -23.71
N VAL A 36 -4.19 -18.27 -22.69
CA VAL A 36 -4.64 -18.33 -21.28
C VAL A 36 -5.01 -16.95 -20.74
N GLY A 37 -4.39 -15.88 -21.23
CA GLY A 37 -4.68 -14.50 -20.83
C GLY A 37 -6.00 -13.95 -21.36
N GLN A 38 -6.60 -14.57 -22.38
CA GLN A 38 -7.84 -14.09 -23.02
C GLN A 38 -9.10 -14.33 -22.16
N GLY A 39 -8.98 -15.11 -21.07
CA GLY A 39 -10.06 -15.39 -20.13
C GLY A 39 -9.93 -14.65 -18.78
N ILE A 40 -9.01 -13.70 -18.65
CA ILE A 40 -8.74 -13.04 -17.36
C ILE A 40 -9.96 -12.20 -16.93
N VAL A 41 -10.55 -12.60 -15.80
CA VAL A 41 -11.53 -11.79 -15.10
C VAL A 41 -10.79 -10.87 -14.13
N SER A 42 -10.76 -9.58 -14.45
CA SER A 42 -10.21 -8.57 -13.54
C SER A 42 -11.05 -8.50 -12.25
N ARG A 43 -10.36 -8.45 -11.11
CA ARG A 43 -10.95 -8.21 -9.80
C ARG A 43 -10.25 -7.01 -9.17
N SER A 44 -11.03 -6.16 -8.52
CA SER A 44 -10.52 -4.99 -7.83
C SER A 44 -10.65 -5.19 -6.32
N TYR A 45 -9.59 -4.82 -5.61
CA TYR A 45 -9.50 -4.90 -4.15
C TYR A 45 -9.02 -3.55 -3.62
N PRO A 46 -9.39 -3.19 -2.37
CA PRO A 46 -8.76 -2.07 -1.69
C PRO A 46 -7.24 -2.26 -1.64
N ALA A 47 -6.51 -1.20 -1.95
CA ALA A 47 -5.04 -1.15 -1.95
C ALA A 47 -4.55 0.15 -1.28
N ASP A 48 -5.36 0.68 -0.38
CA ASP A 48 -5.05 1.87 0.40
C ASP A 48 -4.08 1.57 1.54
N THR A 49 -3.35 2.61 1.95
CA THR A 49 -2.53 2.55 3.15
C THR A 49 -3.41 2.39 4.37
N SER A 50 -3.19 1.35 5.15
CA SER A 50 -3.93 1.07 6.37
C SER A 50 -3.00 0.60 7.48
N ARG A 51 -3.36 0.89 8.73
CA ARG A 51 -2.55 0.55 9.91
C ARG A 51 -3.39 -0.15 10.97
N ARG A 52 -2.82 -1.17 11.59
CA ARG A 52 -3.37 -1.81 12.79
C ARG A 52 -3.39 -0.80 13.96
N ALA A 53 -4.52 -0.71 14.65
CA ALA A 53 -4.63 0.14 15.84
C ALA A 53 -3.67 -0.26 16.98
N LEU A 54 -3.40 -1.56 17.10
CA LEU A 54 -2.41 -2.12 18.03
C LEU A 54 -1.39 -2.91 17.23
N LEU A 55 -0.11 -2.60 17.40
CA LEU A 55 0.98 -3.31 16.73
C LEU A 55 1.49 -4.50 17.55
N ALA A 56 1.10 -4.60 18.82
CA ALA A 56 1.48 -5.69 19.70
C ALA A 56 0.42 -5.96 20.76
N GLY A 57 0.54 -7.11 21.41
CA GLY A 57 -0.22 -7.45 22.60
C GLY A 57 0.37 -8.65 23.30
N ARG A 58 -0.40 -9.25 24.22
CA ARG A 58 0.11 -10.39 25.01
C ARG A 58 0.47 -11.56 24.10
N ARG A 59 1.77 -11.83 23.94
CA ARG A 59 2.35 -12.92 23.13
C ARG A 59 2.08 -12.81 21.62
N TRP A 60 1.86 -11.61 21.10
CA TRP A 60 1.80 -11.40 19.65
C TRP A 60 2.33 -10.01 19.27
N ALA A 61 2.88 -9.92 18.06
CA ALA A 61 3.29 -8.69 17.42
C ALA A 61 2.91 -8.74 15.95
N ALA A 62 2.46 -7.61 15.40
CA ALA A 62 2.16 -7.45 13.99
C ALA A 62 3.40 -6.92 13.25
N VAL A 63 3.68 -7.49 12.08
CA VAL A 63 4.77 -7.08 11.18
C VAL A 63 4.34 -7.13 9.71
N GLY A 64 4.99 -6.34 8.87
CA GLY A 64 4.64 -6.23 7.44
C GLY A 64 3.18 -5.83 7.26
N ASP A 65 2.49 -6.44 6.29
CA ASP A 65 1.10 -6.11 5.96
C ASP A 65 0.12 -6.33 7.13
N SER A 66 0.46 -7.20 8.09
CA SER A 66 -0.36 -7.36 9.30
C SER A 66 -0.29 -6.16 10.25
N ALA A 67 0.77 -5.35 10.16
CA ALA A 67 0.95 -4.11 10.90
C ALA A 67 0.49 -2.90 10.09
N ILE A 68 1.05 -2.73 8.89
CA ILE A 68 0.74 -1.64 7.97
C ILE A 68 0.75 -2.18 6.55
N THR A 69 -0.34 -1.96 5.83
CA THR A 69 -0.37 -2.10 4.37
C THR A 69 -0.10 -0.72 3.76
N TRP A 70 0.72 -0.67 2.72
CA TRP A 70 1.07 0.57 2.02
C TRP A 70 0.41 0.60 0.65
N ASP A 71 -0.05 1.77 0.21
CA ASP A 71 -0.45 1.90 -1.19
C ASP A 71 0.75 1.70 -2.12
N PRO A 72 0.54 1.11 -3.32
CA PRO A 72 1.64 0.64 -4.16
C PRO A 72 2.45 1.78 -4.81
N LEU A 73 2.05 3.04 -4.64
CA LEU A 73 2.76 4.19 -5.22
C LEU A 73 4.17 4.33 -4.66
N SER A 74 4.39 3.96 -3.39
CA SER A 74 5.69 4.16 -2.72
C SER A 74 6.65 2.97 -2.83
N SER A 75 6.19 1.80 -3.29
CA SER A 75 6.97 0.54 -3.28
C SER A 75 7.58 0.18 -1.90
N GLN A 76 7.03 0.69 -0.80
CA GLN A 76 7.60 0.52 0.54
C GLN A 76 7.26 -0.82 1.20
N GLY A 77 6.20 -1.51 0.77
CA GLY A 77 5.67 -2.67 1.52
C GLY A 77 6.67 -3.79 1.80
N ILE A 78 7.42 -4.23 0.78
CA ILE A 78 8.42 -5.30 0.95
C ILE A 78 9.56 -4.84 1.86
N VAL A 79 10.10 -3.64 1.60
CA VAL A 79 11.23 -3.10 2.35
C VAL A 79 10.85 -2.89 3.82
N SER A 80 9.72 -2.23 4.09
CA SER A 80 9.19 -2.04 5.44
C SER A 80 8.91 -3.38 6.13
N GLY A 81 8.36 -4.38 5.42
CA GLY A 81 8.12 -5.70 5.96
C GLY A 81 9.40 -6.41 6.43
N VAL A 82 10.46 -6.35 5.63
CA VAL A 82 11.77 -6.95 5.98
C VAL A 82 12.42 -6.20 7.13
N LEU A 83 12.52 -4.87 7.05
CA LEU A 83 13.17 -4.05 8.07
C LEU A 83 12.46 -4.15 9.42
N MET A 84 11.13 -4.01 9.43
CA MET A 84 10.35 -4.09 10.66
C MET A 84 10.27 -5.51 11.19
N GLY A 85 10.26 -6.53 10.32
CA GLY A 85 10.37 -7.92 10.73
C GLY A 85 11.64 -8.18 11.55
N ALA A 86 12.79 -7.72 11.06
CA ALA A 86 14.06 -7.86 11.77
C ALA A 86 14.11 -7.04 13.08
N ARG A 87 13.55 -5.82 13.06
CA ARG A 87 13.47 -4.93 14.23
C ARG A 87 12.64 -5.56 15.35
N VAL A 88 11.44 -6.03 15.03
CA VAL A 88 10.52 -6.67 15.99
C VAL A 88 11.10 -7.98 16.51
N ALA A 89 11.74 -8.79 15.65
CA ALA A 89 12.40 -10.02 16.10
C ALA A 89 13.49 -9.75 17.14
N SER A 90 14.33 -8.73 16.92
CA SER A 90 15.36 -8.32 17.88
C SER A 90 14.77 -7.92 19.24
N ALA A 91 13.69 -7.13 19.22
CA ALA A 91 13.01 -6.68 20.44
C ALA A 91 12.35 -7.84 21.20
N ILE A 92 11.81 -8.85 20.50
CA ILE A 92 11.29 -10.08 21.13
C ILE A 92 12.40 -10.85 21.83
N VAL A 93 13.56 -11.04 21.19
CA VAL A 93 14.70 -11.75 21.77
C VAL A 93 15.20 -11.04 23.04
N GLU A 94 15.31 -9.71 22.99
CA GLU A 94 15.69 -8.90 24.15
C GLU A 94 14.68 -8.98 25.30
N SER A 95 13.38 -8.94 25.00
CA SER A 95 12.32 -9.09 26.01
C SER A 95 12.38 -10.47 26.71
N LEU A 96 12.60 -11.53 25.94
CA LEU A 96 12.75 -12.89 26.48
C LEU A 96 14.00 -13.04 27.35
N GLY A 97 15.10 -12.37 26.99
CA GLY A 97 16.37 -12.43 27.74
C GLY A 97 16.37 -11.58 29.02
N SER A 98 15.71 -10.43 29.02
CA SER A 98 15.65 -9.50 30.16
C SER A 98 14.51 -9.80 31.14
N GLY A 99 13.48 -10.54 30.71
CA GLY A 99 12.25 -10.75 31.48
C GLY A 99 11.36 -9.51 31.58
N SER A 100 11.75 -8.38 30.96
CA SER A 100 10.95 -7.15 30.88
C SER A 100 10.15 -7.10 29.57
N SER A 101 8.90 -6.67 29.67
CA SER A 101 8.05 -6.37 28.51
C SER A 101 8.31 -4.99 27.89
N ASP A 102 9.17 -4.16 28.49
CA ASP A 102 9.39 -2.78 28.04
C ASP A 102 10.00 -2.71 26.62
N ALA A 103 10.73 -3.74 26.20
CA ALA A 103 11.26 -3.84 24.85
C ALA A 103 10.15 -3.87 23.77
N LEU A 104 8.91 -4.26 24.12
CA LEU A 104 7.78 -4.33 23.18
C LEU A 104 7.22 -2.95 22.77
N LEU A 105 7.59 -1.87 23.48
CA LEU A 105 7.10 -0.51 23.19
C LEU A 105 7.98 0.25 22.17
N THR A 106 9.08 -0.34 21.70
CA THR A 106 10.15 0.43 21.03
C THR A 106 10.06 0.51 19.50
N TRP A 107 9.09 -0.15 18.85
CA TRP A 107 8.97 -0.13 17.38
C TRP A 107 7.75 0.63 16.84
N GLU A 108 6.87 1.12 17.71
CA GLU A 108 5.73 1.95 17.27
C GLU A 108 6.22 3.28 16.67
N ASP A 109 7.26 3.88 17.25
CA ASP A 109 7.91 5.08 16.72
C ASP A 109 8.58 4.83 15.36
N ASP A 110 9.18 3.65 15.16
CA ASP A 110 9.77 3.25 13.87
C ASP A 110 8.68 3.21 12.78
N TYR A 111 7.52 2.63 13.08
CA TYR A 111 6.37 2.63 12.17
C TYR A 111 5.79 4.03 11.95
N ARG A 112 5.79 4.89 12.96
CA ARG A 112 5.34 6.28 12.84
C ARG A 112 6.24 7.05 11.86
N LEU A 113 7.55 6.88 11.95
CA LEU A 113 8.49 7.49 11.01
C LEU A 113 8.23 7.05 9.56
N LEU A 114 8.01 5.74 9.35
CA LEU A 114 7.68 5.21 8.02
C LEU A 114 6.37 5.80 7.47
N LEU A 115 5.36 6.02 8.32
CA LEU A 115 4.09 6.64 7.93
C LEU A 115 4.26 8.11 7.53
N ASP A 116 5.06 8.85 8.29
CA ASP A 116 5.34 10.26 8.01
C ASP A 116 6.06 10.40 6.66
N GLU A 117 7.08 9.55 6.42
CA GLU A 117 7.80 9.49 5.13
C GLU A 117 6.87 9.14 3.98
N HIS A 118 6.06 8.10 4.13
CA HIS A 118 5.08 7.67 3.14
C HIS A 118 4.08 8.77 2.79
N THR A 119 3.56 9.46 3.80
CA THR A 119 2.60 10.56 3.62
C THR A 119 3.22 11.72 2.84
N GLY A 120 4.46 12.08 3.17
CA GLY A 120 5.22 13.10 2.43
C GLY A 120 5.44 12.70 0.96
N LEU A 121 5.81 11.44 0.71
CA LEU A 121 6.04 10.93 -0.64
C LEU A 121 4.76 10.91 -1.49
N ARG A 122 3.63 10.51 -0.90
CA ARG A 122 2.32 10.57 -1.56
C ARG A 122 1.94 11.99 -1.96
N ALA A 123 2.11 12.95 -1.05
CA ALA A 123 1.82 14.36 -1.32
C ALA A 123 2.73 14.91 -2.43
N HIS A 124 4.01 14.54 -2.42
CA HIS A 124 4.95 14.89 -3.47
C HIS A 124 4.50 14.36 -4.84
N TYR A 125 4.20 13.06 -4.97
CA TYR A 125 3.76 12.50 -6.25
C TYR A 125 2.42 13.06 -6.72
N ALA A 126 1.48 13.28 -5.80
CA ALA A 126 0.18 13.82 -6.15
C ALA A 126 0.24 15.25 -6.69
N THR A 127 1.17 16.07 -6.19
CA THR A 127 1.38 17.44 -6.67
C THR A 127 2.25 17.50 -7.93
N ALA A 128 3.18 16.55 -8.08
CA ALA A 128 4.03 16.44 -9.27
C ALA A 128 3.26 15.92 -10.52
N GLU A 129 2.15 15.20 -10.34
CA GLU A 129 1.37 14.67 -11.45
C GLU A 129 0.54 15.76 -12.16
N GLN A 130 0.88 16.03 -13.41
CA GLN A 130 0.25 17.08 -14.24
C GLN A 130 -0.37 16.55 -15.54
N ARG A 131 -0.24 15.25 -15.85
CA ARG A 131 -0.73 14.64 -17.10
C ARG A 131 -2.25 14.47 -17.14
N TRP A 132 -2.90 14.42 -15.97
CA TRP A 132 -4.34 14.16 -15.86
C TRP A 132 -5.08 15.23 -15.03
N PRO A 133 -5.04 16.51 -15.45
CA PRO A 133 -5.62 17.61 -14.69
C PRO A 133 -7.14 17.53 -14.55
N GLU A 134 -7.83 16.83 -15.46
CA GLU A 134 -9.28 16.62 -15.44
C GLU A 134 -9.72 15.38 -14.65
N SER A 135 -8.78 14.57 -14.14
CA SER A 135 -9.11 13.36 -13.41
C SER A 135 -9.56 13.67 -11.98
N PRO A 136 -10.78 13.27 -11.55
CA PRO A 136 -11.22 13.45 -10.18
C PRO A 136 -10.29 12.78 -9.15
N PHE A 137 -9.73 11.62 -9.50
CA PHE A 137 -8.79 10.87 -8.65
C PHE A 137 -7.53 11.68 -8.31
N TRP A 138 -6.94 12.33 -9.32
CA TRP A 138 -5.71 13.14 -9.16
C TRP A 138 -6.00 14.48 -8.51
N ARG A 139 -7.10 15.16 -8.89
CA ARG A 139 -7.54 16.43 -8.26
C ARG A 139 -7.71 16.30 -6.74
N ARG A 140 -8.30 15.20 -6.26
CA ARG A 140 -8.48 14.97 -4.82
C ARG A 140 -7.17 14.85 -4.05
N ARG A 141 -6.09 14.41 -4.71
CA ARG A 141 -4.79 14.17 -4.09
C ARG A 141 -3.84 15.36 -4.24
N SER A 142 -4.02 16.19 -5.26
CA SER A 142 -3.23 17.39 -5.49
C SER A 142 -3.65 18.57 -4.60
N VAL A 143 -4.90 18.58 -4.13
CA VAL A 143 -5.37 19.48 -3.09
C VAL A 143 -5.04 18.83 -1.74
N SER A 144 -4.06 19.38 -1.02
CA SER A 144 -3.67 18.89 0.29
C SER A 144 -4.85 18.97 1.26
N ASP A 145 -5.57 17.87 1.49
CA ASP A 145 -6.56 17.78 2.55
C ASP A 145 -5.83 17.27 3.81
N ALA A 146 -5.51 18.20 4.71
CA ALA A 146 -4.76 17.99 5.96
C ALA A 146 -5.52 17.14 7.01
N ARG A 147 -6.45 16.29 6.59
CA ARG A 147 -7.39 15.55 7.46
C ARG A 147 -7.00 14.10 7.75
N LEU A 148 -5.81 13.66 7.32
CA LEU A 148 -5.30 12.31 7.60
C LEU A 148 -4.10 12.31 8.56
N ALA A 149 -3.94 13.37 9.37
CA ALA A 149 -3.08 13.36 10.54
C ALA A 149 -3.85 12.84 11.78
#